data_AF-A0A453PZT9-F1
#
_entry.id   AF-A0A453PZT9-F1
#
_cell.length_a   1.000
_cell.length_b   1.000
_cell.length_c   1.000
_cell.angle_alpha   90.00
_cell.angle_beta   90.00
_cell.angle_gamma   90.00
#
_symmetry.space_group_name_H-M   'P 1'
#
loop_
_entity.id
_entity.type
_entity.pdbx_description
1 polymer ?
#
loop_
_entity_poly.entity_id
_entity_poly.type
_entity_poly.pdbx_seq_one_letter_code
_entity_poly.pdbx_strand_id
1 'polypeptide(L)' 'MGLRDIEMTLPPGFRFYPSDEELVCHYLHGKVANQRLSGGAAGAMVEVDLHVHEPWELP' A
#
# COMPACT_ATOMS: atom_id res chain seq x y z
N MET A 1 2.44 4.32 12.93
CA MET A 1 1.05 4.57 12.50
C MET A 1 0.67 3.38 11.64
N GLY A 2 -0.12 2.46 12.18
CA GLY A 2 -0.55 1.28 11.44
C GLY A 2 -1.64 1.64 10.44
N LEU A 3 -1.90 0.76 9.47
CA LEU A 3 -3.00 0.88 8.50
C LEU A 3 -4.34 1.33 9.10
N ARG A 4 -4.63 0.81 10.30
CA ARG A 4 -5.86 1.08 11.04
C ARG A 4 -6.00 2.54 11.49
N ASP A 5 -4.89 3.23 11.76
CA ASP A 5 -4.91 4.65 12.13
C ASP A 5 -5.27 5.54 10.93
N ILE A 6 -4.90 5.12 9.70
CA ILE A 6 -5.21 5.85 8.46
C ILE A 6 -6.69 5.66 8.09
N GLU A 7 -7.21 4.45 8.25
CA GLU A 7 -8.62 4.15 8.02
C GLU A 7 -9.54 4.93 8.99
N MET A 8 -9.09 5.16 10.23
CA MET A 8 -9.81 5.95 11.24
C MET A 8 -9.83 7.46 10.98
N THR A 9 -8.86 8.01 10.23
CA THR A 9 -8.84 9.45 9.87
C THR A 9 -9.54 9.75 8.54
N LEU A 10 -9.88 8.73 7.76
CA LEU A 10 -10.54 8.91 6.47
C LEU A 10 -12.06 8.82 6.63
N PRO A 11 -12.83 9.63 5.87
CA PRO A 11 -14.28 9.53 5.88
C PRO A 11 -14.75 8.12 5.50
N PRO A 12 -15.86 7.62 6.10
CA PRO A 12 -16.44 6.35 5.71
C PRO A 12 -16.76 6.34 4.21
N GLY A 13 -16.25 5.33 3.50
CA GLY A 13 -16.37 5.21 2.04
C GLY A 13 -15.12 5.59 1.26
N PHE A 14 -14.07 6.11 1.91
CA PHE A 14 -12.77 6.25 1.26
C PHE A 14 -12.19 4.86 0.96
N ARG A 15 -11.85 4.63 -0.30
CA ARG A 15 -11.29 3.36 -0.78
C ARG A 15 -9.99 3.64 -1.50
N PHE A 16 -9.10 2.65 -1.46
CA PHE A 16 -7.91 2.69 -2.27
C PHE A 16 -8.29 2.48 -3.75
N TYR A 17 -8.21 3.55 -4.53
CA TYR A 17 -8.43 3.53 -5.99
C TYR A 17 -7.43 4.46 -6.70
N PRO A 18 -6.12 4.16 -6.61
CA PRO A 18 -5.10 4.94 -7.31
C PRO A 18 -5.10 4.66 -8.82
N SER A 19 -4.60 5.62 -9.59
CA SER A 19 -4.30 5.46 -11.01
C SER A 19 -2.99 4.69 -11.21
N ASP A 20 -2.74 4.11 -12.39
CA ASP A 20 -1.50 3.40 -12.71
C ASP A 20 -0.25 4.28 -12.48
N GLU A 21 -0.33 5.55 -12.89
CA GLU A 21 0.76 6.52 -12.66
C GLU A 21 1.01 6.75 -11.16
N GLU A 22 -0.05 6.81 -10.35
CA GLU A 22 0.07 7.01 -8.91
C GLU A 22 0.68 5.78 -8.24
N LEU A 23 0.27 4.56 -8.64
CA LEU A 23 0.87 3.31 -8.19
C LEU A 23 2.37 3.25 -8.49
N VAL A 24 2.78 3.60 -9.70
CA VAL A 24 4.19 3.52 -10.08
C VAL A 24 5.01 4.62 -9.42
N CYS A 25 4.58 5.87 -9.51
CA CYS A 25 5.36 7.03 -9.10
C CYS A 25 5.39 7.21 -7.57
N HIS A 26 4.29 6.94 -6.89
CA HIS A 26 4.17 7.20 -5.44
C HIS A 26 4.33 5.95 -4.57
N TYR A 27 4.00 4.75 -5.07
CA TYR A 27 4.07 3.53 -4.27
C TYR A 27 5.28 2.65 -4.64
N LEU A 28 5.47 2.33 -5.92
CA LEU A 28 6.58 1.48 -6.37
C LEU A 28 7.93 2.20 -6.35
N HIS A 29 8.00 3.42 -6.90
CA HIS A 29 9.26 4.16 -7.00
C HIS A 29 9.85 4.48 -5.62
N GLY A 30 9.01 4.88 -4.66
CA GLY A 30 9.44 5.10 -3.27
C GLY A 30 9.98 3.85 -2.59
N LYS A 31 9.35 2.69 -2.85
CA LYS A 31 9.80 1.38 -2.37
C LYS A 31 11.16 0.98 -2.97
N VAL A 32 11.33 1.11 -4.29
CA VAL A 32 12.58 0.76 -4.99
C VAL A 32 13.73 1.70 -4.58
N ALA A 33 13.46 2.98 -4.37
CA ALA A 33 14.44 3.96 -3.91
C ALA A 33 14.79 3.82 -2.42
N ASN A 34 14.25 2.82 -1.72
CA ASN A 34 14.35 2.63 -0.26
C ASN A 34 14.01 3.91 0.53
N GLN A 35 13.18 4.78 -0.05
CA GLN A 35 12.66 5.94 0.63
C GLN A 35 11.57 5.43 1.56
N ARG A 36 11.72 5.68 2.86
CA ARG A 36 10.63 5.43 3.81
C ARG A 36 9.42 6.21 3.29
N LEU A 37 8.42 5.48 2.79
CA LEU A 37 7.15 6.05 2.33
C LEU A 37 6.56 6.82 3.50
N SER A 38 6.77 8.14 3.52
CA SER A 38 6.26 9.01 4.58
C SER A 38 4.82 9.33 4.24
N GLY A 39 3.91 8.68 4.94
CA GLY A 39 2.48 8.71 4.64
C GLY A 39 1.91 7.30 4.68
N GLY A 40 0.59 7.17 4.85
CA GLY A 40 -0.07 5.88 5.09
C GLY A 40 0.21 4.75 4.10
N ALA A 41 0.87 5.04 2.98
CA ALA A 41 1.47 4.07 2.05
C ALA A 41 2.46 3.08 2.70
N ALA A 42 3.23 3.49 3.72
CA ALA A 42 4.10 2.55 4.46
C ALA A 42 3.33 1.49 5.24
N GLY A 43 2.07 1.76 5.59
CA GLY A 43 1.16 0.76 6.10
C GLY A 43 0.48 -0.03 4.97
N ALA A 44 0.15 0.63 3.86
CA ALA A 44 -0.70 0.08 2.81
C ALA A 44 -0.05 -1.02 1.96
N MET A 45 1.29 -1.08 1.92
CA MET A 45 2.01 -2.11 1.19
C MET A 45 2.65 -3.11 2.15
N VAL A 46 2.27 -4.38 2.00
CA VAL A 46 2.92 -5.52 2.66
C VAL A 46 3.83 -6.20 1.65
N GLU A 47 5.02 -6.61 2.10
CA GLU A 47 5.90 -7.47 1.32
C GLU A 47 5.43 -8.92 1.40
N VAL A 48 5.10 -9.49 0.24
CA VAL A 48 4.72 -10.88 0.09
C VAL A 48 5.39 -11.45 -1.15
N ASP A 49 5.85 -12.69 -1.07
CA ASP A 49 6.39 -13.40 -2.22
C ASP A 49 5.25 -14.09 -2.97
N LEU A 50 4.87 -13.52 -4.10
CA LEU A 50 3.78 -14.02 -4.93
C LEU A 50 4.08 -15.39 -5.58
N HIS A 51 5.34 -15.85 -5.61
CA HIS A 51 5.68 -17.14 -6.19
C HIS A 51 5.54 -18.31 -5.21
N VAL A 52 5.39 -18.03 -3.92
CA VAL A 52 5.29 -19.04 -2.86
C VAL A 52 3.84 -19.25 -2.44
N HIS A 53 2.98 -18.27 -2.69
CA HIS A 53 1.58 -18.28 -2.28
C HIS A 53 0.65 -18.46 -3.47
N GLU A 54 -0.37 -19.28 -3.29
CA GLU A 54 -1.43 -19.38 -4.29
C GLU A 54 -2.28 -18.09 -4.30
N PRO A 55 -2.87 -17.69 -5.44
CA PRO A 55 -3.58 -16.42 -5.59
C PRO A 55 -4.71 -16.18 -4.57
N TRP A 56 -5.30 -17.27 -4.05
CA TRP A 56 -6.39 -17.24 -3.07
C TRP A 56 -5.92 -17.28 -1.61
N GLU A 57 -4.62 -17.45 -1.36
CA GLU A 57 -4.04 -17.40 0.00
C GLU A 57 -3.67 -15.99 0.44
N LEU A 58 -3.70 -15.03 -0.50
CA LEU A 58 -3.45 -13.63 -0.23
C LEU A 58 -4.73 -12.98 0.36
N PRO A 59 -4.64 -12.30 1.52
CA PRO A 59 -5.77 -11.67 2.20
C PRO A 59 -6.27 -10.39 1.51
#